data_AF-A0A318UID9-F1
#
_entry.id   AF-A0A318UID9-F1
#
_cell.length_a   1.000
_cell.length_b   1.000
_cell.length_c   1.000
_cell.angle_alpha   90.00
_cell.angle_beta   90.00
_cell.angle_gamma   90.00
#
_symmetry.space_group_name_H-M   'P 1'
#
loop_
_entity.id
_entity.type
_entity.pdbx_description
1 polymer ?
#
loop_
_entity_poly.entity_id
_entity_poly.type
_entity_poly.pdbx_seq_one_letter_code
_entity_poly.pdbx_strand_id
1 'polypeptide(L)'
;MLLVLCFFISLRANAQSEKIVYILSDSVEIELKKQIDKSRQNNPDISFSCMLWTKSDGLYCVSLFKNEENSGNDFVKVLVRNTNRYLLIEKDKLPLIFDYDFKFSSSDLKHIGDFGEREGNIKRSEFLFHGYTIFFDSQGKVIKTSNY
;
A
#
# COMPACT_ATOMS: atom_id res chain seq x y z
N MET A 1 46.38 -9.30 -5.03
CA MET A 1 45.53 -8.25 -5.63
C MET A 1 44.18 -8.78 -6.13
N LEU A 2 44.08 -10.00 -6.67
CA LEU A 2 42.83 -10.60 -7.16
C LEU A 2 41.77 -10.88 -6.06
N LEU A 3 42.22 -11.26 -4.86
CA LEU A 3 41.36 -11.62 -3.71
C LEU A 3 40.56 -10.45 -3.15
N VAL A 4 41.11 -9.23 -3.21
CA VAL A 4 40.45 -8.01 -2.74
C VAL A 4 39.32 -7.62 -3.71
N LEU A 5 39.50 -7.86 -5.01
CA LEU A 5 38.49 -7.56 -6.02
C LEU A 5 37.23 -8.44 -5.88
N CYS A 6 37.39 -9.72 -5.52
CA CYS A 6 36.26 -10.62 -5.27
C CYS A 6 35.42 -10.23 -4.05
N PHE A 7 36.04 -9.61 -3.03
CA PHE A 7 35.36 -9.18 -1.81
C PHE A 7 34.45 -7.97 -2.04
N PHE A 8 34.77 -7.11 -3.01
CA PHE A 8 33.90 -5.99 -3.40
C PHE A 8 32.73 -6.42 -4.29
N ILE A 9 32.81 -7.57 -4.97
CA ILE A 9 31.72 -8.08 -5.81
C ILE A 9 30.61 -8.73 -4.97
N SER A 10 30.92 -9.25 -3.77
CA SER A 10 29.93 -9.84 -2.86
C SER A 10 29.17 -8.82 -2.01
N LEU A 11 29.57 -7.55 -2.02
CA LEU A 11 28.84 -6.45 -1.34
C LEU A 11 27.70 -5.86 -2.20
N ARG A 12 27.25 -6.58 -3.23
CA ARG A 12 26.08 -6.18 -4.02
C ARG A 12 24.81 -6.26 -3.17
N ALA A 13 24.48 -5.12 -2.59
CA ALA A 13 23.13 -4.57 -2.39
C ALA A 13 22.07 -5.52 -1.81
N ASN A 14 22.09 -5.73 -0.49
CA ASN A 14 20.93 -6.23 0.27
C ASN A 14 19.96 -5.11 0.70
N ALA A 15 20.05 -3.90 0.12
CA ALA A 15 19.38 -2.70 0.65
C ALA A 15 17.87 -2.64 0.42
N GLN A 16 17.27 -3.54 -0.36
CA GLN A 16 15.86 -3.42 -0.76
C GLN A 16 15.02 -4.70 -0.56
N SER A 17 15.47 -5.65 0.27
CA SER A 17 14.71 -6.88 0.55
C SER A 17 13.87 -6.82 1.82
N GLU A 18 14.07 -5.84 2.70
CA GLU A 18 13.31 -5.77 3.95
C GLU A 18 11.91 -5.20 3.71
N LYS A 19 10.90 -6.03 3.97
CA LYS A 19 9.48 -5.64 3.93
C LYS A 19 9.20 -4.68 5.07
N ILE A 20 8.62 -3.51 4.79
CA ILE A 20 8.19 -2.57 5.82
C ILE A 20 6.81 -2.99 6.31
N VAL A 21 6.68 -3.28 7.60
CA VAL A 21 5.43 -3.70 8.23
C VAL A 21 4.90 -2.56 9.10
N TYR A 22 3.65 -2.19 8.86
CA TYR A 22 2.90 -1.20 9.63
C TYR A 22 1.93 -1.93 10.54
N ILE A 23 1.75 -1.37 11.75
CA ILE A 23 0.86 -1.88 12.78
C ILE A 23 -0.07 -0.71 13.14
N LEU A 24 -1.37 -0.96 13.13
CA LEU A 24 -2.38 -0.01 13.60
C LEU A 24 -2.81 -0.41 15.02
N SER A 25 -3.57 0.45 15.68
CA SER A 25 -4.13 0.12 16.99
C SER A 25 -5.11 -1.05 16.91
N ASP A 26 -5.22 -1.80 17.99
CA ASP A 26 -6.13 -2.95 18.12
C ASP A 26 -7.57 -2.62 17.69
N SER A 27 -8.06 -1.45 18.07
CA SER A 27 -9.40 -0.96 17.71
C SER A 27 -9.63 -0.88 16.19
N VAL A 28 -8.61 -0.45 15.43
CA VAL A 28 -8.69 -0.34 13.96
C VAL A 28 -8.50 -1.73 13.35
N GLU A 29 -7.54 -2.51 13.87
CA GLU A 29 -7.25 -3.86 13.41
C GLU A 29 -8.46 -4.80 13.56
N ILE A 30 -9.15 -4.77 14.71
CA ILE A 30 -10.37 -5.54 14.99
C ILE A 30 -11.45 -5.25 13.95
N GLU A 31 -11.64 -3.98 13.61
CA GLU A 31 -12.69 -3.58 12.68
C GLU A 31 -12.34 -3.94 11.22
N LEU A 32 -11.05 -3.88 10.83
CA LEU A 32 -10.59 -4.43 9.55
C LEU A 32 -10.79 -5.94 9.49
N LYS A 33 -10.38 -6.66 10.53
CA LYS A 33 -10.48 -8.12 10.63
C LYS A 33 -11.93 -8.59 10.49
N LYS A 34 -12.85 -7.89 11.15
CA LYS A 34 -14.29 -8.16 11.05
C LYS A 34 -14.80 -8.08 9.61
N GLN A 35 -14.36 -7.10 8.83
CA GLN A 35 -14.77 -6.98 7.43
C GLN A 35 -14.09 -7.99 6.50
N ILE A 36 -12.83 -8.33 6.77
CA ILE A 36 -12.11 -9.41 6.08
C ILE A 36 -12.85 -10.72 6.27
N ASP A 37 -13.18 -11.06 7.52
CA ASP A 37 -13.88 -12.30 7.86
C ASP A 37 -15.28 -12.35 7.22
N LYS A 38 -16.04 -11.26 7.31
CA LYS A 38 -17.35 -11.13 6.65
C LYS A 38 -17.25 -11.35 5.14
N SER A 39 -16.19 -10.85 4.50
CA SER A 39 -15.99 -11.01 3.06
C SER A 39 -15.54 -12.43 2.70
N ARG A 40 -14.64 -13.03 3.49
CA ARG A 40 -14.16 -14.41 3.32
C ARG A 40 -15.24 -15.46 3.55
N GLN A 41 -16.28 -15.17 4.34
CA GLN A 41 -17.47 -16.03 4.45
C GLN A 41 -18.17 -16.25 3.11
N ASN A 42 -18.16 -15.25 2.23
CA ASN A 42 -18.81 -15.32 0.91
C ASN A 42 -17.85 -15.77 -0.19
N ASN A 43 -16.58 -15.40 -0.08
CA ASN A 43 -15.53 -15.78 -1.03
C ASN A 43 -14.21 -16.04 -0.28
N PRO A 44 -13.89 -17.29 0.08
CA PRO A 44 -12.70 -17.61 0.88
C PRO A 44 -11.37 -17.19 0.27
N ASP A 45 -11.27 -17.22 -1.06
CA ASP A 45 -10.02 -16.97 -1.80
C ASP A 45 -9.81 -15.49 -2.14
N ILE A 46 -10.70 -14.62 -1.67
CA ILE A 46 -10.62 -13.19 -1.94
C ILE A 46 -9.36 -12.59 -1.31
N SER A 47 -8.59 -11.87 -2.13
CA SER A 47 -7.41 -11.15 -1.66
C SER A 47 -7.75 -9.68 -1.41
N PHE A 48 -7.05 -9.09 -0.44
CA PHE A 48 -7.25 -7.70 -0.05
C PHE A 48 -5.96 -6.92 -0.12
N SER A 49 -6.11 -5.61 -0.22
CA SER A 49 -5.05 -4.64 -0.04
C SER A 49 -5.63 -3.46 0.74
N CYS A 50 -4.74 -2.65 1.31
CA CYS A 50 -5.09 -1.53 2.17
C CYS A 50 -4.55 -0.22 1.60
N MET A 51 -5.30 0.85 1.80
CA MET A 51 -4.82 2.21 1.56
C MET A 51 -4.90 2.99 2.87
N LEU A 52 -3.81 3.63 3.27
CA LEU A 52 -3.77 4.53 4.43
C LEU A 52 -3.48 5.96 3.97
N TRP A 53 -4.25 6.91 4.47
CA TRP A 53 -4.05 8.33 4.19
C TRP A 53 -4.51 9.19 5.36
N THR A 54 -4.17 10.47 5.29
CA THR A 54 -4.56 11.45 6.29
C THR A 54 -5.46 12.50 5.66
N LYS A 55 -6.48 12.94 6.39
CA LYS A 55 -7.35 14.05 6.00
C LYS A 55 -6.79 15.38 6.53
N SER A 56 -7.25 16.48 5.94
CA SER A 56 -6.84 17.83 6.35
C SER A 56 -7.20 18.19 7.79
N ASP A 57 -8.18 17.49 8.39
CA ASP A 57 -8.59 17.63 9.78
C ASP A 57 -7.71 16.82 10.77
N GLY A 58 -6.65 16.18 10.29
CA GLY A 58 -5.75 15.37 11.10
C GLY A 58 -6.25 13.96 11.40
N LEU A 59 -7.41 13.55 10.84
CA LEU A 59 -7.87 12.18 10.93
C LEU A 59 -7.12 11.27 9.97
N TYR A 60 -6.78 10.07 10.45
CA TYR A 60 -6.26 8.99 9.63
C TYR A 60 -7.42 8.18 9.07
N CYS A 61 -7.22 7.63 7.88
CA CYS A 61 -8.19 6.85 7.16
C CYS A 61 -7.52 5.60 6.60
N VAL A 62 -8.08 4.43 6.86
CA VAL A 62 -7.67 3.19 6.22
C VAL A 62 -8.83 2.57 5.46
N SER A 63 -8.63 2.35 4.16
CA SER A 63 -9.56 1.57 3.32
C SER A 63 -9.06 0.15 3.12
N LEU A 64 -9.98 -0.79 3.21
CA LEU A 64 -9.82 -2.16 2.77
C LEU A 64 -10.50 -2.34 1.41
N PHE A 65 -9.74 -2.83 0.42
CA PHE A 65 -10.26 -3.11 -0.92
C PHE A 65 -9.99 -4.55 -1.33
N LYS A 66 -10.92 -5.08 -2.11
CA LYS A 66 -10.86 -6.43 -2.70
C LYS A 66 -10.05 -6.36 -3.98
N ASN A 67 -9.01 -7.18 -4.11
CA ASN A 67 -8.30 -7.28 -5.38
C ASN A 67 -9.09 -8.25 -6.28
N GLU A 68 -10.01 -7.73 -7.07
CA GLU A 68 -10.70 -8.52 -8.08
C GLU A 68 -9.79 -8.66 -9.31
N GLU A 69 -9.64 -9.89 -9.84
CA GLU A 69 -8.78 -10.16 -11.00
C GLU A 69 -9.15 -9.29 -12.22
N ASN A 70 -10.45 -9.00 -12.37
CA ASN A 70 -11.02 -8.21 -13.47
C ASN A 70 -11.20 -6.72 -13.16
N SER A 71 -10.73 -6.22 -12.01
CA SER A 71 -10.71 -4.78 -11.76
C SER A 71 -9.69 -4.13 -12.71
N GLY A 72 -10.19 -3.36 -13.68
CA GLY A 72 -9.42 -2.77 -14.79
C GLY A 72 -8.45 -1.66 -14.39
N ASN A 73 -7.91 -1.67 -13.18
CA ASN A 73 -6.98 -0.65 -12.71
C ASN A 73 -5.55 -1.20 -12.54
N ASP A 74 -4.88 -1.33 -13.68
CA ASP A 74 -3.49 -1.80 -13.77
C ASP A 74 -2.53 -0.96 -12.92
N PHE A 75 -2.83 0.32 -12.71
CA PHE A 75 -1.99 1.20 -11.88
C PHE A 75 -1.97 0.77 -10.41
N VAL A 76 -3.12 0.40 -9.82
CA VAL A 76 -3.17 -0.12 -8.44
C VAL A 76 -2.42 -1.44 -8.33
N LYS A 77 -2.58 -2.33 -9.31
CA LYS A 77 -1.84 -3.61 -9.35
C LYS A 77 -0.32 -3.36 -9.40
N VAL A 78 0.12 -2.37 -10.18
CA VAL A 78 1.52 -1.94 -10.26
C VAL A 78 1.99 -1.37 -8.92
N LEU A 79 1.21 -0.47 -8.29
CA LEU A 79 1.56 0.09 -6.99
C LEU A 79 1.67 -1.02 -5.93
N VAL A 80 0.65 -1.86 -5.76
CA VAL A 80 0.65 -2.99 -4.82
C VAL A 80 1.89 -3.88 -4.97
N ARG A 81 2.31 -4.15 -6.22
CA ARG A 81 3.50 -4.98 -6.51
C ARG A 81 4.81 -4.28 -6.17
N ASN A 82 4.86 -2.96 -6.37
CA ASN A 82 6.07 -2.17 -6.22
C ASN A 82 6.21 -1.57 -4.81
N THR A 83 5.12 -1.45 -4.05
CA THR A 83 5.16 -1.05 -2.65
C THR A 83 5.64 -2.23 -1.81
N ASN A 84 6.85 -2.16 -1.26
CA ASN A 84 7.34 -3.16 -0.30
C ASN A 84 6.79 -2.93 1.13
N ARG A 85 5.53 -2.50 1.23
CA ARG A 85 4.85 -2.06 2.45
C ARG A 85 3.63 -2.93 2.71
N TYR A 86 3.46 -3.32 3.98
CA TYR A 86 2.39 -4.21 4.39
C TYR A 86 1.76 -3.71 5.68
N LEU A 87 0.45 -3.83 5.77
CA LEU A 87 -0.29 -3.71 7.01
C LEU A 87 -0.41 -5.10 7.64
N LEU A 88 0.01 -5.22 8.90
CA LEU A 88 -0.21 -6.42 9.68
C LEU A 88 -1.63 -6.41 10.24
N ILE A 89 -2.36 -7.50 10.00
CA ILE A 89 -3.67 -7.76 10.61
C ILE A 89 -3.61 -9.17 11.14
N GLU A 90 -3.60 -9.33 12.46
CA GLU A 90 -3.32 -10.56 13.18
C GLU A 90 -1.97 -11.16 12.74
N LYS A 91 -2.00 -12.16 11.84
CA LYS A 91 -0.81 -12.81 11.26
C LYS A 91 -0.70 -12.58 9.75
N ASP A 92 -1.75 -12.02 9.14
CA ASP A 92 -1.82 -11.75 7.71
C ASP A 92 -1.11 -10.42 7.39
N LYS A 93 -0.30 -10.42 6.33
CA LYS A 93 0.35 -9.22 5.79
C LYS A 93 -0.39 -8.80 4.53
N LEU A 94 -1.20 -7.75 4.64
CA LEU A 94 -1.91 -7.19 3.49
C LEU A 94 -1.06 -6.09 2.83
N PRO A 95 -0.98 -6.01 1.50
CA PRO A 95 -0.29 -4.90 0.84
C PRO A 95 -0.85 -3.54 1.28
N LEU A 96 0.02 -2.57 1.47
CA LEU A 96 -0.34 -1.23 1.95
C LEU A 96 0.16 -0.15 1.00
N ILE A 97 -0.77 0.69 0.56
CA ILE A 97 -0.51 1.85 -0.29
C ILE A 97 -0.82 3.13 0.49
N PHE A 98 -0.10 4.21 0.22
CA PHE A 98 -0.39 5.53 0.74
C PHE A 98 -0.93 6.46 -0.36
N ASP A 99 -1.67 7.50 0.03
CA ASP A 99 -2.19 8.49 -0.92
C ASP A 99 -1.09 9.17 -1.75
N TYR A 100 0.08 9.36 -1.14
CA TYR A 100 1.23 9.94 -1.83
C TYR A 100 1.72 9.06 -2.98
N ASP A 101 1.49 7.75 -2.94
CA ASP A 101 1.89 6.85 -4.04
C ASP A 101 1.13 7.20 -5.32
N PHE A 102 -0.12 7.64 -5.21
CA PHE A 102 -0.89 8.10 -6.37
C PHE A 102 -0.49 9.50 -6.83
N LYS A 103 -0.07 10.35 -5.89
CA LYS A 103 0.29 11.76 -6.15
C LYS A 103 1.67 11.91 -6.79
N PHE A 104 2.63 11.07 -6.41
CA PHE A 104 4.05 11.25 -6.77
C PHE A 104 4.66 10.08 -7.54
N SER A 105 3.96 8.95 -7.70
CA SER A 105 4.49 7.85 -8.53
C SER A 105 4.17 8.06 -10.01
N SER A 106 4.98 7.46 -10.88
CA SER A 106 4.71 7.36 -12.31
C SER A 106 4.12 5.99 -12.65
N SER A 107 3.14 5.99 -13.55
CA SER A 107 2.64 4.76 -14.20
C SER A 107 3.56 4.30 -15.34
N ASP A 108 4.43 5.17 -15.85
CA ASP A 108 5.43 4.88 -16.88
C ASP A 108 6.83 4.97 -16.28
N LEU A 109 7.44 3.81 -16.05
CA LEU A 109 8.79 3.70 -15.46
C LEU A 109 9.91 3.78 -16.51
N LYS A 110 9.60 3.86 -17.80
CA LYS A 110 10.61 3.81 -18.87
C LYS A 110 11.23 5.18 -19.19
N HIS A 111 10.54 6.26 -18.84
CA HIS A 111 10.91 7.63 -19.22
C HIS A 111 11.10 8.55 -18.00
N ILE A 112 11.60 8.03 -16.88
CA ILE A 112 11.84 8.78 -15.64
C ILE A 112 13.33 8.84 -15.32
N GLY A 113 13.78 9.93 -14.70
CA GLY A 113 15.09 10.00 -14.04
C GLY A 113 16.10 10.99 -14.62
N ASP A 114 15.86 11.57 -15.80
CA ASP A 114 16.79 12.50 -16.43
C ASP A 114 16.71 13.92 -15.83
N PHE A 115 17.85 14.60 -15.64
CA PHE A 115 17.88 15.94 -15.07
C PHE A 115 17.25 16.94 -16.06
N GLY A 116 16.22 17.68 -15.63
CA GLY A 116 15.44 18.58 -16.50
C GLY A 116 14.22 17.94 -17.16
N GLU A 117 14.17 16.61 -17.26
CA GLU A 117 13.05 15.81 -17.77
C GLU A 117 12.60 14.76 -16.74
N ARG A 118 12.90 15.00 -15.45
CA ARG A 118 12.85 13.98 -14.38
C ARG A 118 11.44 13.42 -14.17
N GLU A 119 10.48 14.27 -14.44
CA GLU A 119 9.06 14.00 -14.38
C GLU A 119 8.58 13.22 -15.63
N GLY A 120 9.23 13.36 -16.79
CA GLY A 120 8.74 12.80 -18.05
C GLY A 120 7.30 13.25 -18.34
N ASN A 121 6.47 12.35 -18.87
CA ASN A 121 5.02 12.54 -18.99
C ASN A 121 4.30 11.98 -17.75
N ILE A 122 4.33 12.67 -16.59
CA ILE A 122 3.64 12.17 -15.39
C ILE A 122 2.13 12.18 -15.61
N LYS A 123 1.55 11.00 -15.83
CA LYS A 123 0.12 10.77 -15.61
C LYS A 123 -0.09 10.54 -14.12
N ARG A 124 -0.26 11.64 -13.37
CA ARG A 124 -0.72 11.59 -11.97
C ARG A 124 -2.17 11.11 -11.98
N SER A 125 -2.48 10.14 -11.14
CA SER A 125 -3.81 9.54 -11.09
C SER A 125 -4.55 10.03 -9.87
N GLU A 126 -5.73 10.61 -10.06
CA GLU A 126 -6.71 10.76 -8.98
C GLU A 126 -7.53 9.48 -8.91
N PHE A 127 -7.39 8.75 -7.82
CA PHE A 127 -8.08 7.49 -7.64
C PHE A 127 -9.26 7.66 -6.68
N LEU A 128 -10.46 7.27 -7.14
CA LEU A 128 -11.65 7.20 -6.30
C LEU A 128 -11.77 5.80 -5.69
N PHE A 129 -11.44 5.69 -4.41
CA PHE A 129 -11.49 4.42 -3.69
C PHE A 129 -12.93 4.07 -3.30
N HIS A 130 -13.36 2.88 -3.71
CA HIS A 130 -14.63 2.26 -3.31
C HIS A 130 -14.27 1.05 -2.44
N GLY A 131 -14.67 1.06 -1.18
CA GLY A 131 -14.24 0.07 -0.21
C GLY A 131 -14.60 0.43 1.22
N TYR A 132 -14.41 -0.54 2.12
CA TYR A 132 -14.66 -0.33 3.53
C TYR A 132 -13.61 0.61 4.12
N THR A 133 -14.03 1.71 4.73
CA THR A 133 -13.11 2.73 5.23
C THR A 133 -13.33 3.00 6.71
N ILE A 134 -12.25 2.98 7.48
CA ILE A 134 -12.23 3.31 8.90
C ILE A 134 -11.54 4.67 9.06
N PHE A 135 -12.15 5.55 9.83
CA PHE A 135 -11.62 6.86 10.19
C PHE A 135 -11.24 6.82 11.67
N PHE A 136 -10.01 7.20 11.99
CA PHE A 136 -9.47 7.12 13.34
C PHE A 136 -8.54 8.30 13.66
N ASP A 137 -8.39 8.61 14.95
CA ASP A 137 -7.47 9.66 15.40
C ASP A 137 -6.02 9.15 15.54
N SER A 138 -5.10 10.04 15.92
CA SER A 138 -3.68 9.71 16.12
C SER A 138 -3.42 8.70 17.25
N GLN A 139 -4.40 8.48 18.13
CA GLN A 139 -4.33 7.48 19.20
C GLN A 139 -4.93 6.14 18.76
N GLY A 140 -5.40 6.04 17.51
CA GLY A 140 -6.03 4.84 17.00
C GLY A 140 -7.50 4.68 17.42
N LYS A 141 -8.12 5.69 18.04
CA LYS A 141 -9.54 5.60 18.37
C LYS A 141 -10.37 5.71 17.09
N VAL A 142 -11.19 4.69 16.84
CA VAL A 142 -12.14 4.69 15.72
C VAL A 142 -13.20 5.77 15.94
N ILE A 143 -13.32 6.68 14.98
CA ILE A 143 -14.28 7.79 14.98
C ILE A 143 -15.53 7.40 14.20
N LYS A 144 -15.35 6.80 13.01
CA LYS A 144 -16.45 6.32 12.17
C LYS A 144 -15.97 5.26 11.18
N THR A 145 -16.92 4.54 10.61
CA THR A 145 -16.68 3.61 9.50
C THR A 145 -17.63 3.91 8.35
N SER A 146 -17.25 3.56 7.13
CA SER A 146 -18.04 3.79 5.93
C SER A 146 -17.93 2.61 4.98
N ASN A 147 -19.05 2.22 4.36
CA ASN A 147 -19.09 1.28 3.25
C ASN A 147 -19.51 2.08 2.01
N TYR A 148 -18.58 2.24 1.06
CA TYR A 148 -18.86 2.77 -0.27
C TYR A 148 -18.73 1.67 -1.31
#